data_AF-A0A7S0FE01-F1
#
_entry.id   AF-A0A7S0FE01-F1
#
_cell.length_a   1.000
_cell.length_b   1.000
_cell.length_c   1.000
_cell.angle_alpha   90.00
_cell.angle_beta   90.00
_cell.angle_gamma   90.00
#
_symmetry.space_group_name_H-M   'P 1'
#
loop_
_entity.id
_entity.type
_entity.pdbx_description
1 polymer ?
#
loop_
_entity_poly.entity_id
_entity_poly.type
_entity_poly.pdbx_seq_one_letter_code
_entity_poly.pdbx_strand_id
1 'polypeptide(L)'
;GSITVGAEDKGTGKSEKITITNDKGRLTEEQIEKMIKEAEQFADEDKKVKERVDAKNAFDGYIHSMRSATEGSGENKGLSEKMDSDEKEKILDALKDGQSWLDSNPEADAEEIKEKHKEVEGICAPIVSK
;
A
#
# COMPACT_ATOMS: atom_id res chain seq x y z
N GLY A 1 -33.07 4.34 -4.83
CA GLY A 1 -32.26 4.41 -3.60
C GLY A 1 -31.25 5.54 -3.73
N SER A 2 -31.12 6.40 -2.74
CA SER A 2 -30.11 7.48 -2.74
C SER A 2 -28.84 7.00 -2.05
N ILE A 3 -27.68 7.33 -2.61
CA ILE A 3 -26.39 7.11 -1.95
C ILE A 3 -25.92 8.45 -1.37
N THR A 4 -25.57 8.46 -0.10
CA THR A 4 -24.96 9.63 0.54
C THR A 4 -23.48 9.35 0.73
N VAL A 5 -22.64 10.18 0.11
CA VAL A 5 -21.18 10.14 0.28
C VAL A 5 -20.78 11.33 1.14
N GLY A 6 -20.08 11.08 2.24
CA GLY A 6 -19.60 12.10 3.17
C GLY A 6 -18.07 12.10 3.26
N ALA A 7 -17.50 13.29 3.40
CA ALA A 7 -16.10 13.49 3.73
C ALA A 7 -16.01 14.34 5.00
N GLU A 8 -15.21 13.91 5.97
CA GLU A 8 -15.02 14.60 7.24
C GLU A 8 -13.51 14.77 7.51
N ASP A 9 -13.11 16.00 7.81
CA ASP A 9 -11.78 16.31 8.32
C ASP A 9 -11.79 16.17 9.86
N LYS A 10 -11.09 15.13 10.34
CA LYS A 10 -11.00 14.82 11.78
C LYS A 10 -10.24 15.84 12.61
N GLY A 11 -9.43 16.71 11.99
CA GLY A 11 -8.66 17.75 12.70
C GLY A 11 -9.48 19.01 12.98
N THR A 12 -10.34 19.40 12.04
CA THR A 12 -11.17 20.61 12.16
C THR A 12 -12.63 20.32 12.51
N GLY A 13 -13.07 19.06 12.43
CA GLY A 13 -14.45 18.65 12.64
C GLY A 13 -15.41 19.08 11.52
N LYS A 14 -14.88 19.62 10.42
CA LYS A 14 -15.68 20.02 9.27
C LYS A 14 -16.04 18.79 8.44
N SER A 15 -17.32 18.65 8.12
CA SER A 15 -17.83 17.58 7.28
C SER A 15 -18.66 18.14 6.13
N GLU A 16 -18.46 17.60 4.94
CA GLU A 16 -19.28 17.87 3.77
C GLU A 16 -19.95 16.58 3.30
N LYS A 17 -21.18 16.66 2.80
CA LYS A 17 -21.90 15.49 2.29
C LYS A 17 -22.61 15.81 0.99
N ILE A 18 -22.51 14.88 0.05
CA ILE A 18 -23.21 14.94 -1.24
C ILE A 18 -24.19 13.78 -1.27
N THR A 19 -25.45 14.08 -1.58
CA THR A 19 -26.47 13.06 -1.80
C THR A 19 -26.65 12.86 -3.29
N ILE A 20 -26.32 11.67 -3.77
CA ILE A 20 -26.50 11.26 -5.15
C ILE A 20 -27.89 10.65 -5.27
N THR A 21 -28.81 11.39 -5.89
CA THR A 21 -30.19 10.96 -6.15
C THR A 21 -30.27 10.09 -7.41
N ASN A 22 -31.24 9.16 -7.45
CA ASN A 22 -31.27 8.01 -8.35
C ASN A 22 -31.79 8.35 -9.78
N ASP A 23 -32.01 9.62 -10.09
CA ASP A 23 -32.96 10.05 -11.13
C ASP A 23 -32.32 10.47 -12.47
N LYS A 24 -30.99 10.70 -12.53
CA LYS A 24 -30.29 11.06 -13.77
C LYS A 24 -28.93 10.36 -13.89
N GLY A 25 -28.68 9.69 -15.02
CA GLY A 25 -27.41 9.01 -15.32
C GLY A 25 -27.35 7.52 -14.93
N ARG A 26 -28.50 6.88 -14.74
CA ARG A 26 -28.55 5.45 -14.42
C ARG A 26 -28.19 4.60 -15.63
N LEU A 27 -27.37 3.58 -15.40
CA LEU A 27 -27.12 2.53 -16.37
C LEU A 27 -28.44 1.82 -16.69
N THR A 28 -28.73 1.65 -17.97
CA THR A 28 -29.82 0.78 -18.43
C THR A 28 -29.56 -0.66 -18.02
N GLU A 29 -30.61 -1.49 -18.00
CA GLU A 29 -30.49 -2.93 -17.67
C GLU A 29 -29.46 -3.63 -18.57
N GLU A 30 -29.47 -3.31 -19.87
CA GLU A 30 -28.49 -3.80 -20.85
C GLU A 30 -27.05 -3.34 -20.53
N GLN A 31 -26.86 -2.10 -20.07
CA GLN A 31 -25.54 -1.63 -19.62
C GLN A 31 -25.08 -2.33 -18.33
N ILE A 32 -26.02 -2.63 -17.42
CA ILE A 32 -25.71 -3.37 -16.19
C ILE A 32 -25.28 -4.80 -16.54
N GLU A 33 -26.03 -5.49 -17.39
CA GLU A 33 -25.68 -6.85 -17.84
C GLU A 33 -24.34 -6.87 -18.58
N LYS A 34 -24.09 -5.89 -19.44
CA LYS A 34 -22.80 -5.73 -20.12
C LYS A 34 -21.65 -5.55 -19.13
N MET A 35 -21.82 -4.69 -18.11
CA MET A 35 -20.81 -4.48 -17.06
C MET A 35 -20.56 -5.73 -16.22
N ILE A 36 -21.60 -6.52 -15.91
CA ILE A 36 -21.44 -7.78 -15.18
C ILE A 36 -20.63 -8.76 -16.02
N LYS A 37 -20.96 -8.91 -17.30
CA LYS A 37 -20.26 -9.81 -18.21
C LYS A 37 -18.81 -9.40 -18.45
N GLU A 38 -18.55 -8.11 -18.59
CA GLU A 38 -17.19 -7.57 -18.68
C GLU A 38 -16.41 -7.83 -17.37
N ALA A 39 -17.02 -7.59 -16.21
CA ALA A 39 -16.39 -7.88 -14.92
C ALA A 39 -16.05 -9.36 -14.74
N GLU A 40 -16.91 -10.28 -15.18
CA GLU A 40 -16.63 -11.72 -15.15
C GLU A 40 -15.51 -12.11 -16.13
N GLN A 41 -15.49 -11.52 -17.32
CA GLN A 41 -14.48 -11.81 -18.34
C GLN A 41 -13.07 -11.36 -17.90
N PHE A 42 -12.98 -10.21 -17.23
CA PHE A 42 -11.71 -9.63 -16.78
C PHE A 42 -11.36 -9.98 -15.32
N ALA A 43 -12.21 -10.73 -14.61
CA ALA A 43 -12.04 -11.02 -13.19
C ALA A 43 -10.65 -11.58 -12.85
N ASP A 44 -10.13 -12.51 -13.66
CA ASP A 44 -8.83 -13.13 -13.42
C ASP A 44 -7.65 -12.18 -13.71
N GLU A 45 -7.78 -11.31 -14.71
CA GLU A 45 -6.76 -10.29 -15.03
C GLU A 45 -6.76 -9.18 -13.97
N ASP A 46 -7.94 -8.68 -13.60
CA ASP A 46 -8.13 -7.71 -12.52
C ASP A 46 -7.61 -8.25 -11.20
N LYS A 47 -7.80 -9.55 -10.91
CA LYS A 47 -7.26 -10.20 -9.72
C LYS A 47 -5.73 -10.17 -9.72
N LYS A 48 -5.07 -10.50 -10.83
CA LYS A 48 -3.59 -10.44 -10.92
C LYS A 48 -3.06 -9.02 -10.76
N VAL A 49 -3.71 -8.05 -11.40
CA VAL A 49 -3.34 -6.63 -11.26
C VAL A 49 -3.53 -6.18 -9.82
N LYS A 50 -4.63 -6.56 -9.18
CA LYS A 50 -4.90 -6.26 -7.78
C LYS A 50 -3.86 -6.89 -6.85
N GLU A 51 -3.54 -8.18 -7.02
CA GLU A 51 -2.54 -8.87 -6.21
C GLU A 51 -1.16 -8.21 -6.32
N ARG A 52 -0.79 -7.74 -7.52
CA ARG A 52 0.45 -6.99 -7.74
C ARG A 52 0.45 -5.65 -7.03
N VAL A 53 -0.64 -4.89 -7.14
CA VAL A 53 -0.78 -3.58 -6.47
C VAL A 53 -0.78 -3.75 -4.94
N ASP A 54 -1.48 -4.76 -4.42
CA ASP A 54 -1.52 -5.08 -3.01
C ASP A 54 -0.13 -5.48 -2.49
N ALA A 55 0.62 -6.30 -3.25
CA ALA A 55 2.00 -6.67 -2.91
C ALA A 55 2.93 -5.44 -2.90
N LYS A 56 2.82 -4.56 -3.90
CA LYS A 56 3.59 -3.31 -3.97
C LYS A 56 3.30 -2.41 -2.77
N ASN A 57 2.02 -2.16 -2.51
CA ASN A 57 1.60 -1.32 -1.38
C ASN A 57 2.03 -1.90 -0.03
N ALA A 58 2.00 -3.22 0.12
CA ALA A 58 2.50 -3.89 1.31
C ALA A 58 4.02 -3.68 1.49
N PHE A 59 4.80 -3.82 0.42
CA PHE A 59 6.25 -3.62 0.48
C PHE A 59 6.63 -2.14 0.70
N ASP A 60 6.01 -1.20 -0.03
CA ASP A 60 6.20 0.24 0.20
C ASP A 60 5.81 0.64 1.63
N GLY A 61 4.68 0.13 2.12
CA GLY A 61 4.24 0.34 3.50
C GLY A 61 5.23 -0.20 4.53
N TYR A 62 5.79 -1.38 4.29
CA TYR A 62 6.85 -1.96 5.12
C TYR A 62 8.10 -1.08 5.11
N ILE A 63 8.56 -0.63 3.93
CA ILE A 63 9.74 0.22 3.79
C ILE A 63 9.59 1.50 4.60
N HIS A 64 8.45 2.18 4.43
CA HIS A 64 8.14 3.41 5.16
C HIS A 64 8.05 3.18 6.66
N SER A 65 7.35 2.12 7.10
CA SER A 65 7.20 1.79 8.51
C SER A 65 8.55 1.47 9.15
N MET A 66 9.37 0.64 8.50
CA MET A 66 10.67 0.24 9.02
C MET A 66 11.66 1.40 9.03
N ARG A 67 11.67 2.24 7.99
CA ARG A 67 12.47 3.47 7.97
C ARG A 67 12.09 4.39 9.13
N SER A 68 10.79 4.64 9.33
CA SER A 68 10.32 5.47 10.44
C SER A 68 10.65 4.86 11.80
N ALA A 69 10.54 3.54 11.96
CA ALA A 69 10.94 2.85 13.17
C ALA A 69 12.45 2.94 13.45
N THR A 70 13.28 2.88 12.40
CA THR A 70 14.75 2.90 12.49
C THR A 70 15.29 4.31 12.70
N GLU A 71 14.77 5.31 11.99
CA GLU A 71 15.22 6.70 12.12
C GLU A 71 14.56 7.43 13.30
N GLY A 72 13.40 6.96 13.74
CA GLY A 72 12.57 7.64 14.72
C GLY A 72 11.74 8.76 14.10
N SER A 73 10.94 9.43 14.92
CA SER A 73 10.18 10.62 14.52
C SER A 73 10.05 11.57 15.70
N GLY A 74 10.52 12.81 15.53
CA GLY A 74 10.51 13.82 16.58
C GLY A 74 11.40 13.44 17.76
N GLU A 75 10.81 13.42 18.97
CA GLU A 75 11.51 13.07 20.22
C GLU A 75 11.69 11.55 20.42
N ASN A 76 11.00 10.72 19.63
CA ASN A 76 11.14 9.27 19.70
C ASN A 76 12.27 8.84 18.75
N LYS A 77 13.45 8.52 19.30
CA LYS A 77 14.57 7.95 18.54
C LYS A 77 14.28 6.54 17.98
N GLY A 78 13.10 5.98 18.27
CA GLY A 78 12.67 4.71 17.70
C GLY A 78 13.57 3.56 18.12
N LEU A 79 13.82 2.64 17.20
CA LEU A 79 14.72 1.51 17.40
C LEU A 79 16.20 1.91 17.39
N SER A 80 16.57 3.13 16.95
CA SER A 80 17.97 3.55 16.86
C SER A 80 18.74 3.58 18.18
N GLU A 81 18.04 3.60 19.34
CA GLU A 81 18.71 3.49 20.64
C GLU A 81 19.02 2.04 21.05
N LYS A 82 18.40 1.05 20.37
CA LYS A 82 18.54 -0.38 20.67
C LYS A 82 19.47 -1.12 19.71
N MET A 83 19.95 -0.45 18.67
CA MET A 83 20.78 -1.03 17.62
C MET A 83 22.02 -0.16 17.38
N ASP A 84 23.12 -0.83 17.04
CA ASP A 84 24.39 -0.15 16.80
C ASP A 84 24.34 0.65 15.48
N SER A 85 25.26 1.60 15.30
CA SER A 85 25.31 2.42 14.07
C SER A 85 25.41 1.57 12.79
N ASP A 86 26.18 0.48 12.85
CA ASP A 86 26.37 -0.45 11.73
C ASP A 86 25.08 -1.23 11.42
N GLU A 87 24.30 -1.56 12.45
CA GLU A 87 23.02 -2.26 12.32
C GLU A 87 21.95 -1.34 11.72
N LYS A 88 21.93 -0.08 12.16
CA LYS A 88 21.08 0.97 11.59
C LYS A 88 21.38 1.21 10.11
N GLU A 89 22.66 1.32 9.76
CA GLU A 89 23.08 1.53 8.36
C GLU A 89 22.65 0.36 7.48
N LYS A 90 22.86 -0.89 7.93
CA LYS A 90 22.41 -2.09 7.21
C LYS A 90 20.90 -2.11 6.94
N ILE A 91 20.08 -1.71 7.92
CA ILE A 91 18.64 -1.62 7.72
C ILE A 91 18.34 -0.55 6.66
N LEU A 92 18.89 0.66 6.82
CA LEU A 92 18.60 1.76 5.89
C LEU A 92 19.03 1.46 4.45
N ASP A 93 20.17 0.79 4.28
CA ASP A 93 20.64 0.35 2.97
C ASP A 93 19.74 -0.74 2.37
N ALA A 94 19.32 -1.73 3.16
CA ALA A 94 18.38 -2.77 2.70
C ALA A 94 17.02 -2.17 2.28
N LEU A 95 16.51 -1.20 3.05
CA LEU A 95 15.27 -0.49 2.73
C LEU A 95 15.41 0.36 1.46
N LYS A 96 16.56 1.03 1.29
CA LYS A 96 16.85 1.84 0.11
C LYS A 96 17.05 0.99 -1.15
N ASP A 97 17.67 -0.17 -1.02
CA ASP A 97 17.78 -1.16 -2.10
C ASP A 97 16.40 -1.66 -2.50
N GLY A 98 15.57 -2.05 -1.53
CA GLY A 98 14.19 -2.46 -1.76
C GLY A 98 13.35 -1.40 -2.48
N GLN A 99 13.46 -0.14 -2.05
CA GLN A 99 12.77 0.99 -2.68
C GLN A 99 13.27 1.23 -4.12
N SER A 100 14.59 1.23 -4.32
CA SER A 100 15.18 1.42 -5.66
C SER A 100 14.79 0.28 -6.61
N TRP A 101 14.67 -0.93 -6.09
CA TRP A 101 14.20 -2.09 -6.85
C TRP A 101 12.72 -1.94 -7.24
N LEU A 102 11.86 -1.47 -6.35
CA LEU A 102 10.44 -1.19 -6.67
C LEU A 102 10.30 -0.10 -7.75
N ASP A 103 11.12 0.94 -7.69
CA ASP A 103 11.12 2.03 -8.68
C ASP A 103 11.64 1.56 -10.05
N SER A 104 12.64 0.67 -10.05
CA SER A 104 13.26 0.14 -11.28
C SER A 104 12.45 -0.98 -11.93
N ASN A 105 11.57 -1.65 -11.18
CA ASN A 105 10.75 -2.76 -11.65
C ASN A 105 9.24 -2.46 -11.51
N PRO A 106 8.72 -1.43 -12.20
CA PRO A 106 7.31 -1.03 -12.08
C PRO A 106 6.33 -2.07 -12.64
N GLU A 107 6.81 -3.01 -13.43
CA GLU A 107 6.03 -4.11 -14.02
C GLU A 107 6.29 -5.47 -13.35
N ALA A 108 7.08 -5.52 -12.27
CA ALA A 108 7.32 -6.75 -11.52
C ALA A 108 6.01 -7.42 -11.10
N ASP A 109 6.00 -8.75 -11.14
CA ASP A 109 4.84 -9.51 -10.72
C ASP A 109 4.72 -9.61 -9.20
N ALA A 110 3.57 -10.09 -8.74
CA ALA A 110 3.26 -10.16 -7.32
C ALA A 110 4.19 -11.13 -6.55
N GLU A 111 4.77 -12.15 -7.22
CA GLU A 111 5.69 -13.09 -6.60
C GLU A 111 7.07 -12.45 -6.45
N GLU A 112 7.59 -11.80 -7.48
CA GLU A 112 8.85 -11.07 -7.45
C GLU A 112 8.86 -9.98 -6.36
N ILE A 113 7.77 -9.20 -6.26
CA ILE A 113 7.63 -8.17 -5.21
C ILE A 113 7.63 -8.81 -3.81
N LYS A 114 6.95 -9.95 -3.64
CA LYS A 114 6.91 -10.67 -2.35
C LYS A 114 8.26 -11.29 -2.00
N GLU A 115 9.01 -11.78 -2.98
CA GLU A 115 10.36 -12.31 -2.77
C GLU A 115 11.31 -11.19 -2.33
N LYS A 116 11.30 -10.05 -3.03
CA LYS A 116 12.13 -8.90 -2.63
C LYS A 116 11.74 -8.37 -1.25
N HIS A 117 10.44 -8.32 -0.96
CA HIS A 117 9.96 -7.95 0.38
C HIS A 117 10.50 -8.90 1.47
N LYS A 118 10.43 -10.21 1.26
CA LYS A 118 10.99 -11.21 2.20
C LYS A 118 12.51 -11.10 2.35
N GLU A 119 13.24 -10.78 1.28
CA GLU A 119 14.69 -10.56 1.34
C GLU A 119 15.02 -9.40 2.29
N VAL A 120 14.35 -8.25 2.11
CA VAL A 120 14.53 -7.07 2.97
C VAL A 120 14.06 -7.37 4.40
N GLU A 121 12.93 -8.05 4.57
CA GLU A 121 12.45 -8.49 5.88
C GLU A 121 13.46 -9.41 6.59
N GLY A 122 14.07 -10.35 5.87
CA GLY A 122 15.08 -11.26 6.41
C GLY A 122 16.35 -10.56 6.91
N ILE A 123 16.67 -9.39 6.38
CA ILE A 123 17.78 -8.55 6.86
C ILE A 123 17.35 -7.73 8.07
N CYS A 124 16.17 -7.11 8.03
CA CYS A 124 15.70 -6.22 9.09
C CYS A 124 15.23 -6.97 10.35
N ALA A 125 14.47 -8.05 10.21
CA ALA A 125 13.87 -8.81 11.32
C ALA A 125 14.88 -9.27 12.39
N PRO A 126 16.03 -9.88 12.06
CA PRO A 126 17.02 -10.29 13.08
C PRO A 126 17.67 -9.11 13.80
N ILE A 127 17.77 -7.95 13.14
CA ILE A 127 18.37 -6.74 13.72
C ILE A 127 17.37 -6.05 14.68
N VAL A 128 16.09 -6.01 14.30
CA VAL A 128 15.01 -5.36 15.07
C VAL A 128 14.56 -6.20 16.28
N SER A 129 14.72 -7.52 16.23
CA SER A 129 14.30 -8.45 17.30
C SER A 129 15.36 -8.74 18.36
N LYS A 130 16.56 -8.19 18.20
CA LYS A 130 17.67 -8.26 19.15
C LYS A 130 17.44 -7.35 20.36
#